data_AF-A0A963QP56-F1
#
_entry.id   AF-A0A963QP56-F1
#
_cell.length_a   1.000
_cell.length_b   1.000
_cell.length_c   1.000
_cell.angle_alpha   90.00
_cell.angle_beta   90.00
_cell.angle_gamma   90.00
#
_symmetry.space_group_name_H-M   'P 1'
#
loop_
_entity.id
_entity.type
_entity.pdbx_description
1 polymer ?
#
loop_
_entity_poly.entity_id
_entity_poly.type
_entity_poly.pdbx_seq_one_letter_code
_entity_poly.pdbx_strand_id
1 'polypeptide(L)'
;MRVGVSAALIVLTACSPDAAPKETQGQAGAGALTVMCAPDGVRIYAPDCTLDRNGNTLTIRHPNGTFRRFLLDGEHGMITADGADPVRITKRTDGLVDLEIAGDRYRLDLPNLEQDNKGESDANTGRN
;
A
#
# COMPACT_ATOMS: atom_id res chain seq x y z
N MET A 1 -10.52 37.11 -56.91
CA MET A 1 -11.21 35.79 -56.82
C MET A 1 -10.30 34.90 -55.97
N ARG A 2 -10.51 34.87 -54.64
CA ARG A 2 -11.30 33.90 -53.85
C ARG A 2 -10.65 32.50 -53.71
N VAL A 3 -10.26 32.23 -52.44
CA VAL A 3 -10.30 30.97 -51.66
C VAL A 3 -9.12 29.99 -51.78
N GLY A 4 -8.61 29.60 -50.60
CA GLY A 4 -7.74 28.45 -50.39
C GLY A 4 -7.28 28.27 -48.93
N VAL A 5 -8.22 28.21 -47.98
CA VAL A 5 -7.97 27.74 -46.60
C VAL A 5 -7.82 26.22 -46.64
N SER A 6 -6.71 25.68 -46.13
CA SER A 6 -6.53 24.27 -45.69
C SER A 6 -5.26 24.25 -44.83
N ALA A 7 -5.34 24.34 -43.50
CA ALA A 7 -5.76 23.31 -42.55
C ALA A 7 -4.96 22.00 -42.68
N ALA A 8 -3.94 21.90 -41.82
CA ALA A 8 -3.57 20.73 -41.02
C ALA A 8 -2.81 19.56 -41.68
N LEU A 9 -1.71 19.12 -41.06
CA LEU A 9 -1.68 18.09 -40.01
C LEU A 9 -0.19 17.74 -39.76
N ILE A 10 0.35 18.13 -38.60
CA ILE A 10 1.63 17.59 -38.12
C ILE A 10 1.34 16.21 -37.55
N VAL A 11 1.76 15.16 -38.24
CA VAL A 11 1.66 13.78 -37.76
C VAL A 11 2.97 13.42 -37.07
N LEU A 12 3.04 13.61 -35.75
CA LEU A 12 4.07 12.99 -34.91
C LEU A 12 3.60 11.59 -34.52
N THR A 13 3.93 10.59 -35.34
CA THR A 13 3.85 9.19 -34.95
C THR A 13 5.12 8.80 -34.22
N ALA A 14 5.26 9.20 -32.95
CA ALA A 14 6.21 8.59 -32.04
C ALA A 14 5.53 7.37 -31.40
N CYS A 15 5.56 6.24 -32.10
CA CYS A 15 5.14 4.96 -31.56
C CYS A 15 6.34 4.33 -30.85
N SER A 16 6.66 4.82 -29.65
CA SER A 16 7.50 4.08 -28.70
C SER A 16 6.56 3.22 -27.86
N PRO A 17 6.60 1.87 -27.95
CA PRO A 17 6.12 1.04 -26.86
C PRO A 17 7.13 1.17 -25.72
N ASP A 18 7.08 2.31 -25.04
CA ASP A 18 7.72 2.45 -23.74
C ASP A 18 6.99 1.44 -22.86
N ALA A 19 7.70 0.38 -22.49
CA ALA A 19 7.25 -0.62 -21.57
C ALA A 19 6.94 0.10 -20.26
N ALA A 20 5.70 0.58 -20.14
CA ALA A 20 5.13 0.92 -18.85
C ALA A 20 5.45 -0.28 -17.96
N PRO A 21 6.21 -0.10 -16.87
CA PRO A 21 6.34 -1.17 -15.90
C PRO A 21 4.91 -1.56 -15.59
N LYS A 22 4.58 -2.80 -15.94
CA LYS A 22 3.37 -3.43 -15.47
C LYS A 22 3.48 -3.24 -13.97
N GLU A 23 2.73 -2.27 -13.43
CA GLU A 23 2.53 -2.16 -12.00
C GLU A 23 1.97 -3.52 -11.67
N THR A 24 2.85 -4.38 -11.15
CA THR A 24 2.51 -5.66 -10.59
C THR A 24 1.62 -5.30 -9.43
N GLN A 25 0.32 -5.14 -9.72
CA GLN A 25 -0.74 -4.96 -8.76
C GLN A 25 -0.57 -6.13 -7.82
N GLY A 26 -0.07 -5.81 -6.63
CA GLY A 26 0.63 -6.74 -5.78
C GLY A 26 -0.13 -8.05 -5.70
N GLN A 27 0.54 -9.13 -6.13
CA GLN A 27 0.23 -10.43 -5.58
C GLN A 27 0.15 -10.22 -4.08
N ALA A 28 -1.04 -10.40 -3.49
CA ALA A 28 -1.15 -10.51 -2.05
C ALA A 28 -0.15 -11.60 -1.67
N GLY A 29 0.96 -11.18 -1.05
CA GLY A 29 1.94 -12.10 -0.54
C GLY A 29 1.21 -13.07 0.36
N ALA A 30 1.49 -14.36 0.19
CA ALA A 30 1.00 -15.35 1.13
C ALA A 30 1.56 -14.94 2.52
N GLY A 31 0.65 -14.53 3.42
CA GLY A 31 0.99 -13.76 4.64
C GLY A 31 0.12 -12.52 4.93
N ALA A 32 -1.01 -12.31 4.26
CA ALA A 32 -1.89 -11.17 4.55
C ALA A 32 -2.52 -11.27 5.96
N LEU A 33 -2.26 -10.26 6.79
CA LEU A 33 -2.72 -10.15 8.17
C LEU A 33 -4.00 -9.33 8.29
N THR A 34 -4.97 -9.80 9.08
CA THR A 34 -6.14 -8.98 9.40
C THR A 34 -5.78 -7.93 10.45
N VAL A 35 -6.08 -6.66 10.17
CA VAL A 35 -5.77 -5.53 11.07
C VAL A 35 -7.02 -4.71 11.36
N MET A 36 -7.00 -4.07 12.53
CA MET A 36 -8.07 -3.18 12.96
C MET A 36 -7.95 -1.84 12.23
N CYS A 37 -8.98 -1.44 11.51
CA CYS A 37 -9.00 -0.16 10.79
C CYS A 37 -10.35 0.55 10.91
N ALA A 38 -10.33 1.85 10.64
CA ALA A 38 -11.50 2.70 10.51
C ALA A 38 -11.24 3.71 9.37
N PRO A 39 -11.56 3.34 8.12
CA PRO A 39 -11.35 4.21 6.96
C PRO A 39 -12.39 5.33 6.91
N ASP A 40 -12.13 6.35 6.09
CA ASP A 40 -13.03 7.43 5.73
C ASP A 40 -13.56 8.23 6.94
N GLY A 41 -12.73 8.43 7.96
CA GLY A 41 -13.08 9.20 9.16
C GLY A 41 -13.94 8.45 10.18
N VAL A 42 -14.20 7.16 9.97
CA VAL A 42 -14.94 6.31 10.92
C VAL A 42 -14.21 6.25 12.26
N ARG A 43 -14.95 6.22 13.37
CA ARG A 43 -14.36 6.17 14.74
C ARG A 43 -14.29 4.77 15.33
N ILE A 44 -15.00 3.83 14.73
CA ILE A 44 -15.11 2.45 15.20
C ILE A 44 -14.11 1.61 14.40
N TYR A 45 -13.21 0.95 15.11
CA TYR A 45 -12.29 -0.01 14.50
C TYR A 45 -13.01 -1.32 14.19
N ALA A 46 -12.74 -1.88 13.01
CA ALA A 46 -13.19 -3.20 12.59
C ALA A 46 -12.00 -4.05 12.08
N PRO A 47 -12.02 -5.39 12.25
CA PRO A 47 -11.00 -6.29 11.73
C PRO A 47 -11.33 -6.72 10.28
N ASP A 48 -11.44 -5.76 9.37
CA ASP A 48 -11.84 -5.94 7.97
C ASP A 48 -10.76 -5.54 6.97
N CYS A 49 -9.74 -4.79 7.39
CA CYS A 49 -8.58 -4.50 6.59
C CYS A 49 -7.60 -5.67 6.57
N THR A 50 -6.93 -5.85 5.43
CA THR A 50 -5.81 -6.79 5.28
C THR A 50 -4.52 -6.03 5.10
N LEU A 51 -3.45 -6.49 5.73
CA LEU A 51 -2.12 -5.92 5.67
C LEU A 51 -1.18 -6.94 5.01
N ASP A 52 -0.53 -6.52 3.94
CA ASP A 52 0.53 -7.26 3.28
C ASP A 52 1.86 -6.54 3.50
N ARG A 53 2.95 -7.30 3.68
CA ARG A 53 4.28 -6.75 3.94
C ARG A 53 5.26 -7.28 2.92
N ASN A 54 5.98 -6.34 2.28
CA ASN A 54 7.06 -6.63 1.37
C ASN A 54 8.31 -5.84 1.79
N GLY A 55 9.20 -6.48 2.55
CA GLY A 55 10.38 -5.84 3.14
C GLY A 55 9.99 -4.71 4.11
N ASN A 56 10.39 -3.48 3.78
CA ASN A 56 10.01 -2.27 4.52
C ASN A 56 8.67 -1.67 4.08
N THR A 57 8.03 -2.19 3.04
CA THR A 57 6.74 -1.67 2.57
C THR A 57 5.60 -2.42 3.21
N LEU A 58 4.66 -1.70 3.82
CA LEU A 58 3.38 -2.21 4.29
C LEU A 58 2.27 -1.75 3.34
N THR A 59 1.37 -2.64 2.95
CA THR A 59 0.20 -2.33 2.14
C THR A 59 -1.05 -2.74 2.90
N ILE A 60 -1.84 -1.77 3.34
CA ILE A 60 -3.14 -2.00 3.97
C ILE A 60 -4.21 -1.89 2.89
N ARG A 61 -5.00 -2.94 2.69
CA ARG A 61 -6.14 -3.00 1.77
C ARG A 61 -7.44 -2.89 2.56
N HIS A 62 -8.27 -1.95 2.13
CA HIS A 62 -9.61 -1.73 2.66
C HIS A 62 -10.63 -2.66 2.00
N PRO A 63 -11.76 -2.97 2.66
CA PRO A 63 -12.82 -3.81 2.09
C PRO A 63 -13.47 -3.21 0.83
N ASN A 64 -13.36 -1.89 0.64
CA ASN A 64 -13.85 -1.19 -0.55
C ASN A 64 -12.93 -1.37 -1.79
N GLY A 65 -11.82 -2.12 -1.66
CA GLY A 65 -10.84 -2.36 -2.72
C GLY A 65 -9.75 -1.29 -2.86
N THR A 66 -9.83 -0.19 -2.10
CA THR A 66 -8.74 0.79 -2.01
C THR A 66 -7.61 0.25 -1.13
N PHE A 67 -6.42 0.84 -1.25
CA PHE A 67 -5.27 0.46 -0.45
C PHE A 67 -4.39 1.67 -0.12
N ARG A 68 -3.60 1.53 0.94
CA ARG A 68 -2.57 2.49 1.34
C ARG A 68 -1.23 1.82 1.56
N ARG A 69 -0.16 2.50 1.16
CA ARG A 69 1.21 2.03 1.32
C ARG A 69 1.97 2.87 2.33
N PHE A 70 2.68 2.19 3.20
CA PHE A 70 3.54 2.78 4.22
C PHE A 70 4.94 2.21 4.08
N LEU A 71 5.95 3.00 4.42
CA LEU A 71 7.31 2.54 4.58
C LEU A 71 7.66 2.51 6.07
N LEU A 72 8.21 1.39 6.50
CA LEU A 72 8.83 1.22 7.80
C LEU A 72 10.23 1.83 7.76
N ASP A 73 10.39 2.95 8.44
CA ASP A 73 11.67 3.57 8.74
C ASP A 73 12.18 3.07 10.11
N GLY A 74 13.20 2.22 10.10
CA GLY A 74 13.93 1.75 11.28
C GLY A 74 13.06 1.28 12.45
N GLU A 75 13.41 1.72 13.67
CA GLU A 75 12.77 1.33 14.94
C GLU A 75 11.38 1.95 15.13
N HIS A 76 10.42 1.63 14.26
CA HIS A 76 9.00 1.95 14.37
C HIS A 76 8.55 3.36 13.89
N GLY A 77 9.26 3.98 12.95
CA GLY A 77 8.75 5.11 12.18
C GLY A 77 7.90 4.59 11.00
N MET A 78 6.64 5.00 10.89
CA MET A 78 5.85 4.78 9.66
C MET A 78 5.76 6.11 8.93
N ILE A 79 6.26 6.14 7.69
CA ILE A 79 6.03 7.24 6.75
C ILE A 79 5.12 6.74 5.63
N THR A 80 4.35 7.64 5.03
CA THR A 80 3.67 7.30 3.78
C THR A 80 4.69 7.02 2.69
N ALA A 81 4.47 5.97 1.92
CA ALA A 81 5.31 5.69 0.76
C ALA A 81 5.24 6.83 -0.27
N ASP A 82 4.08 7.50 -0.36
CA ASP A 82 3.81 8.55 -1.33
C ASP A 82 4.06 9.97 -0.77
N GLY A 83 4.46 10.11 0.51
CA GLY A 83 4.84 11.39 1.14
C GLY A 83 3.78 12.49 1.21
N ALA A 84 2.55 12.21 0.74
CA ALA A 84 1.51 13.22 0.56
C ALA A 84 0.87 13.69 1.87
N ASP A 85 0.70 12.78 2.83
CA ASP A 85 0.12 13.07 4.14
C ASP A 85 1.03 12.50 5.25
N PRO A 86 1.31 13.27 6.32
CA PRO A 86 2.08 12.78 7.45
C PRO A 86 1.27 11.75 8.24
N VAL A 87 1.90 10.61 8.56
CA VAL A 87 1.31 9.62 9.48
C VAL A 87 1.35 10.19 10.89
N ARG A 88 0.18 10.33 11.52
CA ARG A 88 0.06 10.78 12.90
C ARG A 88 -0.10 9.58 13.84
N ILE A 89 0.94 9.26 14.60
CA ILE A 89 0.81 8.28 15.69
C ILE A 89 -0.04 8.90 16.79
N THR A 90 -1.19 8.28 17.07
CA THR A 90 -2.14 8.75 18.09
C THR A 90 -1.97 8.04 19.42
N LYS A 91 -1.49 6.79 19.40
CA LYS A 91 -1.20 5.99 20.60
C LYS A 91 -0.13 4.95 20.33
N ARG A 92 0.71 4.66 21.33
CA ARG A 92 1.62 3.52 21.34
C ARG A 92 1.56 2.85 22.71
N THR A 93 1.32 1.55 22.76
CA THR A 93 1.21 0.77 24.00
C THR A 93 1.58 -0.68 23.72
N ASP A 94 2.63 -1.20 24.37
CA ASP A 94 3.02 -2.63 24.31
C ASP A 94 3.11 -3.21 22.88
N GLY A 95 3.71 -2.49 21.93
CA GLY A 95 3.84 -2.93 20.53
C GLY A 95 2.62 -2.66 19.65
N LEU A 96 1.48 -2.27 20.22
CA LEU A 96 0.33 -1.73 19.49
C LEU A 96 0.54 -0.26 19.16
N VAL A 97 0.31 0.10 17.90
CA VAL A 97 0.41 1.48 17.40
C VAL A 97 -0.90 1.87 16.73
N ASP A 98 -1.53 2.92 17.25
CA ASP A 98 -2.66 3.58 16.61
C ASP A 98 -2.13 4.74 15.76
N LEU A 99 -2.43 4.73 14.48
CA LEU A 99 -2.05 5.78 13.53
C LEU A 99 -3.27 6.36 12.83
N GLU A 100 -3.19 7.66 12.52
CA GLU A 100 -4.18 8.39 11.74
C GLU A 100 -3.50 9.04 10.54
N ILE A 101 -4.13 8.98 9.37
CA ILE A 101 -3.66 9.62 8.17
C ILE A 101 -4.82 9.99 7.24
N ALA A 102 -4.88 11.24 6.80
CA ALA A 102 -5.92 11.72 5.90
C ALA A 102 -7.36 11.34 6.35
N GLY A 103 -7.59 11.22 7.67
CA GLY A 103 -8.86 10.79 8.26
C GLY A 103 -9.01 9.28 8.50
N ASP A 104 -8.16 8.44 7.92
CA ASP A 104 -8.15 7.00 8.15
C ASP A 104 -7.40 6.65 9.42
N ARG A 105 -7.87 5.62 10.12
CA ARG A 105 -7.25 5.14 11.34
C ARG A 105 -6.91 3.67 11.25
N TYR A 106 -5.76 3.30 11.80
CA TYR A 106 -5.29 1.93 11.85
C TYR A 106 -4.71 1.62 13.22
N ARG A 107 -4.91 0.39 13.68
CA ARG A 107 -4.24 -0.17 14.86
C ARG A 107 -3.45 -1.38 14.41
N LEU A 108 -2.13 -1.27 14.51
CA LEU A 108 -1.18 -2.29 14.09
C LEU A 108 -0.48 -2.90 15.31
N ASP A 109 -0.29 -4.21 15.27
CA ASP A 109 0.49 -4.96 16.25
C ASP A 109 1.86 -5.28 15.65
N LEU A 110 2.83 -4.37 15.87
CA LEU A 110 4.15 -4.45 15.23
C LEU A 110 4.88 -5.77 15.51
N PRO A 111 4.90 -6.30 16.75
CA PRO A 111 5.47 -7.63 17.04
C PRO A 111 4.85 -8.77 16.23
N ASN A 112 3.54 -8.71 15.95
CA ASN A 112 2.87 -9.73 15.15
C ASN A 112 3.12 -9.56 13.64
N LEU A 113 3.38 -8.33 13.15
CA LEU A 113 3.74 -8.10 11.73
C LEU A 113 5.05 -8.78 11.31
N GLU A 114 5.93 -9.12 12.26
CA GLU A 114 7.19 -9.83 11.99
C GLU A 114 7.02 -11.36 11.93
N GLN A 115 5.99 -11.93 12.56
CA GLN A 115 5.90 -13.39 12.76
C GLN A 115 5.35 -14.14 11.53
N ASP A 116 4.37 -13.59 10.81
CA ASP A 116 3.77 -14.29 9.66
C ASP A 116 4.72 -14.41 8.46
N ASN A 117 5.72 -13.53 8.34
CA ASN A 117 6.77 -13.68 7.32
C ASN A 117 7.67 -14.92 7.55
N LYS A 118 7.73 -15.43 8.78
CA LYS A 118 8.52 -16.63 9.12
C LYS A 118 7.75 -17.93 8.86
N GLY A 119 6.41 -17.89 8.93
CA GLY A 119 5.56 -19.09 8.83
C GLY A 119 5.57 -19.82 7.48
N GLU A 120 5.87 -19.12 6.38
CA GLU A 120 5.93 -19.73 5.03
C GLU A 120 7.32 -20.29 4.69
N SER A 121 8.38 -19.81 5.36
CA SER A 121 9.77 -20.17 5.02
C SER A 121 10.13 -21.61 5.41
N ASP A 122 9.38 -22.22 6.32
CA ASP A 122 9.66 -23.55 6.86
C ASP A 122 9.00 -24.69 6.05
N ALA A 123 8.13 -24.38 5.08
CA ALA A 123 7.36 -25.40 4.33
C ALA A 123 8.08 -25.99 3.09
N ASN A 124 9.21 -25.42 2.65
CA ASN A 124 9.88 -25.84 1.40
C ASN A 124 11.19 -26.66 1.60
N THR A 125 11.61 -26.92 2.84
CA THR A 125 12.85 -27.67 3.13
C THR A 125 12.52 -29.10 3.56
N GLY A 126 12.07 -29.94 2.64
CA GLY A 126 11.70 -31.32 3.01
C GLY A 126 11.42 -32.32 1.88
N ARG A 127 11.74 -31.99 0.62
CA ARG A 127 11.68 -32.95 -0.49
C ARG A 127 13.03 -33.07 -1.15
N ASN A 128 13.88 -33.94 -0.60
CA ASN A 128 14.99 -34.53 -1.34
C ASN A 128 15.20 -35.97 -0.88
#